data_AF-B1YFU0-F1
#
_entry.id   AF-B1YFU0-F1
#
_cell.length_a   1.000
_cell.length_b   1.000
_cell.length_c   1.000
_cell.angle_alpha   90.00
_cell.angle_beta   90.00
_cell.angle_gamma   90.00
#
_symmetry.space_group_name_H-M   'P 1'
#
loop_
_entity.id
_entity.type
_entity.pdbx_description
1 polymer ?
#
loop_
_entity_poly.entity_id
_entity_poly.type
_entity_poly.pdbx_seq_one_letter_code
_entity_poly.pdbx_strand_id
1 'polypeptide(L)'
;MESSIKGGIVLSTFIKDVAGRIHYPLGHTLTFADLPALLEAFAYHLAFDNQAVLEKESVPFDQNRLRQTFIERQAGGVCYDLNHLLYEVLRIKGFDVSLLKATVFDQENDVWSATGPTHVAVLLSHQEQTYLVDTGFGVNLALRPIPLTGETITSPSGSYRIAPNGAGYQLEMLRTGQDDEFVIGYHFYTQQTIEPAALSDMEQIIQEHPASPFNKRSLLAIRKADGHRILTRQALTTWTEGKKTIQPVTSDDQYAAFKHDFF
;
A
#
# COMPACT_ATOMS: atom_id res chain seq x y z
N MET A 1 -33.75 -12.25 8.18
CA MET A 1 -33.28 -13.19 7.13
C MET A 1 -32.94 -12.45 5.83
N GLU A 2 -33.78 -11.51 5.37
CA GLU A 2 -33.50 -10.73 4.13
C GLU A 2 -32.28 -9.79 4.20
N SER A 3 -31.97 -9.16 5.34
CA SER A 3 -30.78 -8.30 5.43
C SER A 3 -29.45 -9.08 5.38
N SER A 4 -29.44 -10.32 5.89
CA SER A 4 -28.28 -11.22 5.84
C SER A 4 -28.04 -11.75 4.42
N ILE A 5 -29.11 -12.04 3.67
CA ILE A 5 -29.03 -12.43 2.25
C ILE A 5 -28.54 -11.27 1.39
N LYS A 6 -29.09 -10.05 1.57
CA LYS A 6 -28.61 -8.84 0.87
C LYS A 6 -27.14 -8.53 1.21
N GLY A 7 -26.76 -8.63 2.49
CA GLY A 7 -25.37 -8.45 2.92
C GLY A 7 -24.41 -9.44 2.27
N GLY A 8 -24.77 -10.73 2.18
CA GLY A 8 -23.96 -11.74 1.50
C GLY A 8 -23.82 -11.53 -0.01
N ILE A 9 -24.87 -11.05 -0.68
CA ILE A 9 -24.85 -10.75 -2.12
C ILE A 9 -23.96 -9.52 -2.41
N VAL A 10 -24.04 -8.48 -1.58
CA VAL A 10 -23.20 -7.27 -1.73
C VAL A 10 -21.72 -7.61 -1.48
N LEU A 11 -21.43 -8.40 -0.46
CA LEU A 11 -20.06 -8.84 -0.14
C LEU A 11 -19.44 -9.69 -1.25
N SER A 12 -20.21 -10.62 -1.80
CA SER A 12 -19.77 -11.46 -2.94
C SER A 12 -19.55 -10.66 -4.22
N THR A 13 -20.34 -9.61 -4.46
CA THR A 13 -20.16 -8.71 -5.62
C THR A 13 -18.90 -7.87 -5.47
N PHE A 14 -18.65 -7.27 -4.30
CA PHE A 14 -17.44 -6.49 -4.03
C PHE A 14 -16.15 -7.31 -4.24
N ILE A 15 -16.08 -8.52 -3.68
CA ILE A 15 -14.90 -9.38 -3.86
C ILE A 15 -14.70 -9.76 -5.33
N LYS A 16 -15.78 -10.00 -6.08
CA LYS A 16 -15.70 -10.27 -7.51
C LYS A 16 -15.14 -9.07 -8.29
N ASP A 17 -15.58 -7.87 -7.96
CA ASP A 17 -15.11 -6.64 -8.63
C ASP A 17 -13.64 -6.37 -8.31
N VAL A 18 -13.23 -6.54 -7.04
CA VAL A 18 -11.82 -6.43 -6.64
C VAL A 18 -10.98 -7.47 -7.37
N ALA A 19 -11.43 -8.73 -7.46
CA ALA A 19 -10.74 -9.78 -8.21
C ALA A 19 -10.50 -9.39 -9.67
N GLY A 20 -11.50 -8.75 -10.31
CA GLY A 20 -11.35 -8.18 -11.65
C GLY A 20 -10.32 -7.05 -11.70
N ARG A 21 -10.36 -6.13 -10.73
CA ARG A 21 -9.47 -4.96 -10.68
C ARG A 21 -7.99 -5.30 -10.48
N ILE A 22 -7.69 -6.33 -9.69
CA ILE A 22 -6.31 -6.77 -9.41
C ILE A 22 -5.88 -7.97 -10.26
N HIS A 23 -6.76 -8.44 -11.16
CA HIS A 23 -6.53 -9.61 -12.01
C HIS A 23 -6.11 -10.88 -11.23
N TYR A 24 -6.68 -11.08 -10.05
CA TYR A 24 -6.41 -12.24 -9.19
C TYR A 24 -7.72 -12.91 -8.74
N PRO A 25 -7.88 -14.22 -8.91
CA PRO A 25 -9.15 -14.89 -8.62
C PRO A 25 -9.42 -14.92 -7.12
N LEU A 26 -10.39 -14.15 -6.63
CA LEU A 26 -10.87 -14.24 -5.25
C LEU A 26 -12.14 -15.08 -5.12
N GLY A 27 -12.41 -16.01 -6.05
CA GLY A 27 -13.57 -16.91 -5.97
C GLY A 27 -13.39 -18.11 -5.03
N HIS A 28 -12.15 -18.42 -4.67
CA HIS A 28 -11.79 -19.58 -3.84
C HIS A 28 -11.58 -19.18 -2.36
N THR A 29 -11.42 -20.19 -1.50
CA THR A 29 -10.95 -20.03 -0.12
C THR A 29 -9.48 -19.64 -0.13
N LEU A 30 -9.17 -18.44 0.34
CA LEU A 30 -7.81 -17.94 0.39
C LEU A 30 -7.09 -18.52 1.61
N THR A 31 -5.88 -19.04 1.43
CA THR A 31 -5.02 -19.58 2.47
C THR A 31 -3.77 -18.72 2.65
N PHE A 32 -3.02 -18.91 3.73
CA PHE A 32 -1.79 -18.15 3.97
C PHE A 32 -0.76 -18.31 2.84
N ALA A 33 -0.72 -19.48 2.19
CA ALA A 33 0.16 -19.77 1.06
C ALA A 33 -0.17 -18.95 -0.20
N ASP A 34 -1.37 -18.39 -0.29
CA ASP A 34 -1.81 -17.58 -1.43
C ASP A 34 -1.44 -16.09 -1.27
N LEU A 35 -1.06 -15.66 -0.06
CA LEU A 35 -0.76 -14.26 0.23
C LEU A 35 0.36 -13.68 -0.65
N PRO A 36 1.47 -14.38 -0.93
CA PRO A 36 2.46 -13.92 -1.91
C PRO A 36 1.86 -13.45 -3.24
N ALA A 37 1.06 -14.30 -3.88
CA ALA A 37 0.48 -14.02 -5.18
C ALA A 37 -0.59 -12.91 -5.10
N LEU A 38 -1.35 -12.87 -4.00
CA LEU A 38 -2.30 -11.79 -3.75
C LEU A 38 -1.59 -10.43 -3.61
N LEU A 39 -0.51 -10.36 -2.84
CA LEU A 39 0.23 -9.11 -2.62
C LEU A 39 0.93 -8.63 -3.89
N GLU A 40 1.46 -9.55 -4.70
CA GLU A 40 1.95 -9.25 -6.05
C GLU A 40 0.82 -8.68 -6.93
N ALA A 41 -0.38 -9.29 -6.91
CA ALA A 41 -1.51 -8.81 -7.69
C ALA A 41 -1.95 -7.38 -7.30
N PHE A 42 -1.98 -7.07 -5.99
CA PHE A 42 -2.21 -5.71 -5.50
C PHE A 42 -1.14 -4.76 -6.02
N ALA A 43 0.14 -5.09 -5.80
CA ALA A 43 1.27 -4.23 -6.17
C ALA A 43 1.40 -3.96 -7.67
N TYR A 44 0.97 -4.92 -8.52
CA TYR A 44 1.12 -4.83 -9.98
C TYR A 44 -0.03 -4.11 -10.69
N HIS A 45 -1.18 -3.98 -10.03
CA HIS A 45 -2.39 -3.41 -10.64
C HIS A 45 -2.91 -2.18 -9.93
N LEU A 46 -2.57 -1.96 -8.65
CA LEU A 46 -2.98 -0.78 -7.91
C LEU A 46 -1.78 0.16 -7.74
N ALA A 47 -1.88 1.34 -8.32
CA ALA A 47 -0.87 2.37 -8.16
C ALA A 47 -0.98 3.05 -6.78
N PHE A 48 0.16 3.40 -6.21
CA PHE A 48 0.25 4.49 -5.26
C PHE A 48 -0.03 5.80 -6.02
N ASP A 49 -1.13 6.48 -5.69
CA ASP A 49 -1.60 7.70 -6.36
C ASP A 49 -2.05 8.71 -5.31
N ASN A 50 -1.44 9.90 -5.31
CA ASN A 50 -1.81 10.97 -4.38
C ASN A 50 -2.80 12.00 -4.96
N GLN A 51 -3.45 11.72 -6.09
CA GLN A 51 -4.37 12.65 -6.72
C GLN A 51 -5.53 13.07 -5.78
N ALA A 52 -6.16 12.12 -5.08
CA ALA A 52 -7.23 12.42 -4.12
C ALA A 52 -6.77 13.32 -2.96
N VAL A 53 -5.50 13.21 -2.55
CA VAL A 53 -4.89 14.11 -1.54
C VAL A 53 -4.80 15.53 -2.06
N LEU A 54 -4.35 15.70 -3.31
CA LEU A 54 -4.21 17.01 -3.95
C LEU A 54 -5.57 17.68 -4.19
N GLU A 55 -6.58 16.87 -4.51
CA GLU A 55 -7.97 17.31 -4.72
C GLU A 55 -8.71 17.53 -3.40
N LYS A 56 -8.11 17.17 -2.26
CA LYS A 56 -8.72 17.20 -0.92
C LYS A 56 -10.05 16.46 -0.87
N GLU A 57 -10.12 15.34 -1.57
CA GLU A 57 -11.27 14.44 -1.43
C GLU A 57 -11.31 13.92 0.00
N SER A 58 -12.46 14.03 0.66
CA SER A 58 -12.66 13.43 1.97
C SER A 58 -14.04 12.77 2.00
N VAL A 59 -14.01 11.45 1.97
CA VAL A 59 -15.19 10.58 2.02
C VAL A 59 -14.97 9.51 3.10
N PRO A 60 -16.02 9.03 3.77
CA PRO A 60 -15.87 8.04 4.84
C PRO A 60 -15.11 6.79 4.39
N PHE A 61 -14.26 6.25 5.28
CA PHE A 61 -13.54 5.00 5.04
C PHE A 61 -14.45 3.78 5.22
N ASP A 62 -15.32 3.57 4.24
CA ASP A 62 -16.24 2.46 4.15
C ASP A 62 -16.08 1.69 2.81
N GLN A 63 -16.90 0.66 2.63
CA GLN A 63 -16.88 -0.14 1.40
C GLN A 63 -17.27 0.67 0.15
N ASN A 64 -18.07 1.74 0.30
CA ASN A 64 -18.47 2.58 -0.83
C ASN A 64 -17.28 3.39 -1.34
N ARG A 65 -16.47 3.96 -0.43
CA ARG A 65 -15.20 4.61 -0.81
C ARG A 65 -14.31 3.66 -1.61
N LEU A 66 -14.12 2.43 -1.12
CA LEU A 66 -13.29 1.44 -1.81
C LEU A 66 -13.82 1.10 -3.21
N ARG A 67 -15.14 0.93 -3.35
CA ARG A 67 -15.78 0.69 -4.65
C ARG A 67 -15.60 1.88 -5.59
N GLN A 68 -15.90 3.09 -5.13
CA GLN A 68 -15.80 4.31 -5.93
C GLN A 68 -14.36 4.54 -6.41
N THR A 69 -13.38 4.41 -5.51
CA THR A 69 -11.97 4.65 -5.83
C THR A 69 -11.42 3.57 -6.75
N PHE A 70 -11.49 2.30 -6.34
CA PHE A 70 -10.74 1.24 -7.03
C PHE A 70 -11.50 0.57 -8.16
N ILE A 71 -12.84 0.55 -8.13
CA ILE A 71 -13.66 -0.16 -9.13
C ILE A 71 -14.22 0.80 -10.16
N GLU A 72 -14.91 1.86 -9.71
CA GLU A 72 -15.63 2.78 -10.61
C GLU A 72 -14.66 3.75 -11.31
N ARG A 73 -13.78 4.39 -10.54
CA ARG A 73 -12.76 5.31 -11.07
C ARG A 73 -11.51 4.60 -11.56
N GLN A 74 -11.34 3.32 -11.17
CA GLN A 74 -10.12 2.54 -11.37
C GLN A 74 -8.83 3.24 -10.91
N ALA A 75 -8.95 4.17 -9.96
CA ALA A 75 -7.85 4.95 -9.43
C ALA A 75 -6.95 4.12 -8.51
N GLY A 76 -5.78 4.67 -8.21
CA GLY A 76 -4.94 4.23 -7.11
C GLY A 76 -5.35 4.87 -5.79
N GLY A 77 -4.41 4.91 -4.85
CA GLY A 77 -4.57 5.66 -3.60
C GLY A 77 -3.25 5.72 -2.82
N VAL A 78 -3.25 6.33 -1.65
CA VAL A 78 -2.07 6.32 -0.77
C VAL A 78 -2.17 5.19 0.25
N CYS A 79 -1.28 5.15 1.25
CA CYS A 79 -1.19 4.02 2.18
C CYS A 79 -2.51 3.68 2.87
N TYR A 80 -3.29 4.67 3.31
CA TYR A 80 -4.57 4.46 3.97
C TYR A 80 -5.67 3.95 3.05
N ASP A 81 -5.59 4.17 1.73
CA ASP A 81 -6.57 3.62 0.78
C ASP A 81 -6.20 2.19 0.41
N LEU A 82 -4.93 1.97 0.06
CA LEU A 82 -4.41 0.68 -0.42
C LEU A 82 -4.46 -0.37 0.68
N ASN A 83 -4.00 -0.03 1.90
CA ASN A 83 -4.04 -0.97 3.02
C ASN A 83 -5.43 -1.12 3.63
N HIS A 84 -6.35 -0.15 3.45
CA HIS A 84 -7.76 -0.37 3.78
C HIS A 84 -8.40 -1.39 2.84
N LEU A 85 -8.16 -1.29 1.52
CA LEU A 85 -8.63 -2.30 0.57
C LEU A 85 -8.08 -3.70 0.89
N LEU A 86 -6.78 -3.80 1.17
CA LEU A 86 -6.14 -5.07 1.52
C LEU A 86 -6.75 -5.65 2.80
N TYR A 87 -6.90 -4.83 3.84
CA TYR A 87 -7.54 -5.21 5.09
C TYR A 87 -8.95 -5.77 4.87
N GLU A 88 -9.79 -5.08 4.10
CA GLU A 88 -11.15 -5.54 3.82
C GLU A 88 -11.16 -6.88 3.07
N VAL A 89 -10.29 -7.04 2.06
CA VAL A 89 -10.18 -8.32 1.33
C VAL A 89 -9.78 -9.45 2.26
N LEU A 90 -8.72 -9.27 3.06
CA LEU A 90 -8.22 -10.30 3.98
C LEU A 90 -9.26 -10.65 5.06
N ARG A 91 -9.91 -9.64 5.65
CA ARG A 91 -10.96 -9.79 6.65
C ARG A 91 -12.17 -10.56 6.10
N ILE A 92 -12.65 -10.20 4.90
CA ILE A 92 -13.74 -10.90 4.22
C ILE A 92 -13.36 -12.34 3.89
N LYS A 93 -12.08 -12.59 3.60
CA LYS A 93 -11.51 -13.92 3.37
C LYS A 93 -11.25 -14.72 4.64
N GLY A 94 -11.58 -14.18 5.81
CA GLY A 94 -11.54 -14.90 7.08
C GLY A 94 -10.17 -14.89 7.76
N PHE A 95 -9.25 -14.04 7.32
CA PHE A 95 -8.01 -13.82 8.06
C PHE A 95 -8.26 -12.95 9.30
N ASP A 96 -7.51 -13.23 10.35
CA ASP A 96 -7.41 -12.36 11.53
C ASP A 96 -6.41 -11.24 11.22
N VAL A 97 -6.95 -10.04 10.97
CA VAL A 97 -6.17 -8.87 10.55
C VAL A 97 -6.60 -7.61 11.30
N SER A 98 -5.67 -6.68 11.45
CA SER A 98 -5.93 -5.35 12.02
C SER A 98 -5.12 -4.29 11.27
N LEU A 99 -5.67 -3.10 11.13
CA LEU A 99 -4.90 -1.94 10.67
C LEU A 99 -4.06 -1.39 11.82
N LEU A 100 -2.88 -0.86 11.50
CA LEU A 100 -1.96 -0.26 12.48
C LEU A 100 -1.45 1.10 11.97
N LYS A 101 -1.12 2.01 12.90
CA LYS A 101 -0.42 3.27 12.58
C LYS A 101 1.10 3.08 12.64
N ALA A 102 1.81 3.71 11.72
CA ALA A 102 3.27 3.74 11.65
C ALA A 102 3.79 5.13 11.31
N THR A 103 5.03 5.43 11.69
CA THR A 103 5.72 6.67 11.29
C THR A 103 6.86 6.32 10.35
N VAL A 104 6.85 6.93 9.17
CA VAL A 104 7.90 6.74 8.15
C VAL A 104 9.20 7.38 8.60
N PHE A 105 10.31 6.70 8.32
CA PHE A 105 11.65 7.25 8.42
C PHE A 105 12.01 7.92 7.09
N ASP A 106 12.34 9.21 7.14
CA ASP A 106 12.89 9.94 6.01
C ASP A 106 14.40 9.65 5.92
N GLN A 107 14.75 8.78 4.98
CA GLN A 107 16.13 8.36 4.75
C GLN A 107 17.01 9.47 4.18
N GLU A 108 16.43 10.44 3.46
CA GLU A 108 17.20 11.53 2.85
C GLU A 108 17.65 12.54 3.90
N ASN A 109 16.78 12.82 4.87
CA ASN A 109 17.04 13.80 5.91
C ASN A 109 17.46 13.18 7.27
N ASP A 110 17.52 11.85 7.36
CA ASP A 110 17.86 11.08 8.57
C ASP A 110 16.99 11.43 9.79
N VAL A 111 15.68 11.57 9.56
CA VAL A 111 14.70 11.96 10.59
C VAL A 111 13.38 11.19 10.47
N TRP A 112 12.65 11.06 11.57
CA TRP A 112 11.27 10.59 11.53
C TRP A 112 10.36 11.63 10.90
N SER A 113 9.36 11.18 10.13
CA SER A 113 8.39 12.08 9.49
C SER A 113 7.74 13.02 10.50
N ALA A 114 7.80 14.32 10.22
CA ALA A 114 7.17 15.36 11.03
C ALA A 114 5.63 15.31 10.99
N THR A 115 5.03 14.51 10.10
CA THR A 115 3.58 14.25 10.09
C THR A 115 3.13 13.29 11.20
N GLY A 116 4.06 12.65 11.92
CA GLY A 116 3.73 11.66 12.93
C GLY A 116 3.21 10.34 12.33
N PRO A 117 2.45 9.54 13.11
CA PRO A 117 2.05 8.18 12.74
C PRO A 117 0.91 8.19 11.70
N THR A 118 1.28 8.46 10.46
CA THR A 118 0.39 8.70 9.31
C THR A 118 0.53 7.66 8.21
N HIS A 119 1.46 6.70 8.36
CA HIS A 119 1.49 5.49 7.54
C HIS A 119 0.56 4.44 8.14
N VAL A 120 -0.04 3.64 7.27
CA VAL A 120 -0.92 2.54 7.63
C VAL A 120 -0.33 1.26 7.10
N ALA A 121 -0.36 0.20 7.89
CA ALA A 121 -0.06 -1.15 7.45
C ALA A 121 -1.06 -2.14 8.08
N VAL A 122 -0.96 -3.42 7.72
CA VAL A 122 -1.83 -4.49 8.22
C VAL A 122 -1.02 -5.46 9.08
N LEU A 123 -1.48 -5.73 10.31
CA LEU A 123 -1.06 -6.91 11.06
C LEU A 123 -1.95 -8.09 10.67
N LEU A 124 -1.35 -9.26 10.52
CA LEU A 124 -2.02 -10.52 10.26
C LEU A 124 -1.57 -11.57 11.26
N SER A 125 -2.52 -12.24 11.91
CA SER A 125 -2.25 -13.36 12.82
C SER A 125 -2.49 -14.69 12.10
N HIS A 126 -1.51 -15.58 12.15
CA HIS A 126 -1.61 -16.93 11.57
C HIS A 126 -0.76 -17.92 12.37
N GLN A 127 -1.37 -19.03 12.81
CA GLN A 127 -0.68 -20.10 13.55
C GLN A 127 0.18 -19.58 14.72
N GLU A 128 -0.41 -18.76 15.60
CA GLU A 128 0.25 -18.14 16.76
C GLU A 128 1.39 -17.17 16.45
N GLN A 129 1.58 -16.82 15.17
CA GLN A 129 2.55 -15.84 14.72
C GLN A 129 1.87 -14.60 14.15
N THR A 130 2.52 -13.46 14.31
CA THR A 130 2.07 -12.18 13.74
C THR A 130 2.99 -11.78 12.58
N TYR A 131 2.38 -11.29 11.53
CA TYR A 131 3.03 -10.84 10.31
C TYR A 131 2.63 -9.40 10.00
N LEU A 132 3.58 -8.63 9.47
CA LEU A 132 3.32 -7.34 8.84
C LEU A 132 3.03 -7.57 7.36
N VAL A 133 1.98 -6.94 6.86
CA VAL A 133 1.58 -6.97 5.45
C VAL A 133 1.29 -5.55 4.99
N ASP A 134 1.85 -5.17 3.84
CA ASP A 134 1.80 -3.79 3.35
C ASP A 134 1.77 -3.75 1.81
N THR A 135 0.79 -3.02 1.28
CA THR A 135 0.61 -2.72 -0.16
C THR A 135 0.61 -1.21 -0.45
N GLY A 136 0.85 -0.40 0.58
CA GLY A 136 0.68 1.06 0.57
C GLY A 136 1.96 1.86 0.75
N PHE A 137 3.13 1.23 0.91
CA PHE A 137 4.42 1.91 1.12
C PHE A 137 5.12 2.31 -0.20
N GLY A 138 4.37 2.94 -1.11
CA GLY A 138 4.85 3.32 -2.44
C GLY A 138 5.30 2.10 -3.25
N VAL A 139 6.54 2.11 -3.73
CA VAL A 139 7.14 0.96 -4.45
C VAL A 139 7.92 0.01 -3.53
N ASN A 140 8.07 0.36 -2.25
CA ASN A 140 8.85 -0.37 -1.24
C ASN A 140 8.01 -1.48 -0.60
N LEU A 141 7.47 -2.38 -1.42
CA LEU A 141 6.54 -3.42 -0.99
C LEU A 141 7.24 -4.75 -0.86
N ALA A 142 7.09 -5.44 0.27
CA ALA A 142 7.69 -6.75 0.52
C ALA A 142 7.18 -7.87 -0.39
N LEU A 143 5.93 -7.75 -0.89
CA LEU A 143 5.23 -8.76 -1.69
C LEU A 143 5.01 -10.10 -0.96
N ARG A 144 5.27 -10.14 0.35
CA ARG A 144 5.16 -11.29 1.23
C ARG A 144 4.76 -10.81 2.63
N PRO A 145 4.04 -11.63 3.42
CA PRO A 145 3.92 -11.40 4.85
C PRO A 145 5.31 -11.44 5.50
N ILE A 146 5.63 -10.42 6.32
CA ILE A 146 6.92 -10.32 7.01
C ILE A 146 6.72 -10.73 8.47
N PRO A 147 7.31 -11.83 8.95
CA PRO A 147 7.10 -12.28 10.31
C PRO A 147 7.74 -11.31 11.33
N LEU A 148 7.04 -11.05 12.42
CA LEU A 148 7.55 -10.20 13.52
C LEU A 148 8.68 -10.89 14.32
N THR A 149 9.00 -12.16 14.02
CA THR A 149 10.12 -12.91 14.60
C THR A 149 11.49 -12.38 14.19
N GLY A 150 11.54 -11.53 13.16
CA GLY A 150 12.77 -10.93 12.63
C GLY A 150 13.46 -11.75 11.54
N GLU A 151 12.84 -12.85 11.11
CA GLU A 151 13.29 -13.56 9.90
C GLU A 151 13.24 -12.62 8.69
N THR A 152 14.29 -12.68 7.87
CA THR A 152 14.37 -11.93 6.63
C THR A 152 13.63 -12.67 5.54
N ILE A 153 12.66 -12.00 4.92
CA ILE A 153 12.02 -12.46 3.70
C ILE A 153 12.69 -11.81 2.50
N THR A 154 12.66 -12.49 1.35
CA THR A 154 13.14 -11.95 0.08
C THR A 154 12.08 -12.11 -0.98
N SER A 155 11.93 -11.10 -1.82
CA SER A 155 11.07 -11.11 -3.00
C SER A 155 11.76 -10.32 -4.13
N PRO A 156 11.17 -10.24 -5.34
CA PRO A 156 11.74 -9.43 -6.42
C PRO A 156 11.89 -7.93 -6.10
N SER A 157 11.36 -7.43 -4.99
CA SER A 157 11.55 -6.04 -4.56
C SER A 157 12.74 -5.80 -3.65
N GLY A 158 13.28 -6.86 -3.05
CA GLY A 158 14.36 -6.77 -2.09
C GLY A 158 14.17 -7.73 -0.94
N SER A 159 14.97 -7.52 0.09
CA SER A 159 14.89 -8.24 1.35
C SER A 159 14.29 -7.34 2.44
N TYR A 160 13.42 -7.90 3.26
CA TYR A 160 12.70 -7.16 4.29
C TYR A 160 12.70 -7.96 5.59
N ARG A 161 12.77 -7.26 6.72
CA ARG A 161 12.67 -7.88 8.04
C ARG A 161 12.07 -6.92 9.05
N ILE A 162 11.58 -7.46 10.15
CA ILE A 162 11.17 -6.68 11.32
C ILE A 162 12.28 -6.70 12.36
N ALA A 163 12.69 -5.53 12.84
CA ALA A 163 13.64 -5.40 13.95
C ALA A 163 12.94 -4.79 15.18
N PRO A 164 13.31 -5.18 16.41
CA PRO A 164 12.87 -4.47 17.61
C PRO A 164 13.37 -3.02 17.62
N ASN A 165 12.52 -2.08 18.03
CA ASN A 165 12.89 -0.68 18.24
C ASN A 165 12.24 -0.16 19.53
N GLY A 166 13.00 -0.19 20.63
CA GLY A 166 12.50 0.15 21.96
C GLY A 166 11.34 -0.75 22.38
N ALA A 167 10.19 -0.15 22.68
CA ALA A 167 8.95 -0.88 23.00
C ALA A 167 8.13 -1.27 21.74
N GLY A 168 8.57 -0.87 20.55
CA GLY A 168 7.92 -1.15 19.28
C GLY A 168 8.80 -1.95 18.33
N TYR A 169 8.47 -1.85 17.06
CA TYR A 169 9.13 -2.53 15.96
C TYR A 169 9.46 -1.54 14.84
N GLN A 170 10.39 -1.90 13.97
CA GLN A 170 10.64 -1.20 12.73
C GLN A 170 10.73 -2.17 11.56
N LEU A 171 10.22 -1.72 10.41
CA LEU A 171 10.49 -2.36 9.13
C LEU A 171 11.87 -1.93 8.64
N GLU A 172 12.71 -2.90 8.32
CA GLU A 172 13.97 -2.69 7.61
C GLU A 172 13.89 -3.31 6.22
N MET A 173 14.49 -2.64 5.24
CA MET A 173 14.48 -3.05 3.85
C MET A 173 15.87 -2.93 3.21
N LEU A 174 16.20 -3.86 2.34
CA LEU A 174 17.35 -3.84 1.45
C LEU A 174 16.79 -3.93 0.02
N ARG A 175 16.62 -2.78 -0.64
CA ARG A 175 15.94 -2.70 -1.94
C ARG A 175 16.88 -3.15 -3.05
N THR A 176 16.41 -4.08 -3.89
CA THR A 176 17.22 -4.64 -4.99
C THR A 176 17.73 -3.54 -5.92
N GLY A 177 19.05 -3.44 -6.04
CA GLY A 177 19.73 -2.49 -6.93
C GLY A 177 19.68 -1.03 -6.47
N GLN A 178 19.31 -0.76 -5.22
CA GLN A 178 19.29 0.59 -4.65
C GLN A 178 20.11 0.72 -3.38
N ASP A 179 20.12 -0.31 -2.52
CA ASP A 179 20.82 -0.30 -1.24
C ASP A 179 21.85 -1.44 -1.17
N ASP A 180 22.97 -1.18 -0.49
CA ASP A 180 23.98 -2.19 -0.15
C ASP A 180 23.80 -2.74 1.27
N GLU A 181 23.05 -2.03 2.12
CA GLU A 181 22.77 -2.38 3.51
C GLU A 181 21.28 -2.19 3.84
N PHE A 182 20.81 -2.80 4.94
CA PHE A 182 19.44 -2.60 5.41
C PHE A 182 19.23 -1.16 5.87
N VAL A 183 18.19 -0.53 5.35
CA VAL A 183 17.75 0.82 5.71
C VAL A 183 16.38 0.78 6.38
N ILE A 184 16.09 1.76 7.24
CA ILE A 184 14.84 1.84 7.99
C ILE A 184 13.72 2.35 7.06
N GLY A 185 12.57 1.68 7.07
CA GLY A 185 11.35 2.11 6.38
C GLY A 185 10.42 2.91 7.29
N TYR A 186 9.90 2.27 8.33
CA TYR A 186 9.00 2.91 9.30
C TYR A 186 9.02 2.18 10.64
N HIS A 187 8.64 2.88 11.72
CA HIS A 187 8.42 2.28 13.03
C HIS A 187 6.93 2.18 13.37
N PHE A 188 6.57 1.20 14.21
CA PHE A 188 5.21 0.98 14.66
C PHE A 188 5.14 0.25 16.00
N TYR A 189 3.96 0.24 16.61
CA TYR A 189 3.65 -0.52 17.81
C TYR A 189 2.50 -1.47 17.53
N THR A 190 2.61 -2.73 17.94
CA THR A 190 1.55 -3.73 17.69
C THR A 190 0.28 -3.47 18.48
N GLN A 191 0.34 -2.66 19.56
CA GLN A 191 -0.81 -2.26 20.35
C GLN A 191 -1.53 -1.02 19.79
N GLN A 192 -0.97 -0.34 18.78
CA GLN A 192 -1.57 0.85 18.15
C GLN A 192 -2.38 0.48 16.91
N THR A 193 -3.30 -0.46 17.08
CA THR A 193 -4.25 -0.83 16.04
C THR A 193 -5.39 0.19 15.93
N ILE A 194 -5.99 0.26 14.75
CA ILE A 194 -7.08 1.19 14.45
C ILE A 194 -8.19 0.53 13.65
N GLU A 195 -9.39 1.09 13.80
CA GLU A 195 -10.52 0.80 12.92
C GLU A 195 -10.45 1.67 11.66
N PRO A 196 -11.02 1.22 10.52
CA PRO A 196 -11.03 1.99 9.28
C PRO A 196 -11.55 3.41 9.42
N ALA A 197 -12.55 3.64 10.29
CA ALA A 197 -13.10 4.97 10.54
C ALA A 197 -12.06 5.99 11.05
N ALA A 198 -10.99 5.54 11.72
CA ALA A 198 -9.92 6.40 12.22
C ALA A 198 -8.88 6.79 11.15
N LEU A 199 -9.00 6.26 9.93
CA LEU A 199 -8.12 6.63 8.82
C LEU A 199 -8.35 8.07 8.35
N SER A 200 -9.54 8.64 8.60
CA SER A 200 -9.84 10.05 8.29
C SER A 200 -8.90 11.02 9.01
N ASP A 201 -8.46 10.69 10.22
CA ASP A 201 -7.51 11.52 10.97
C ASP A 201 -6.18 11.64 10.23
N MET A 202 -5.71 10.54 9.65
CA MET A 202 -4.48 10.52 8.86
C MET A 202 -4.66 11.20 7.51
N GLU A 203 -5.80 10.97 6.85
CA GLU A 203 -6.14 11.66 5.61
C GLU A 203 -6.06 13.17 5.81
N GLN A 204 -6.68 13.71 6.86
CA GLN A 204 -6.64 15.13 7.18
C GLN A 204 -5.20 15.62 7.39
N ILE A 205 -4.39 14.92 8.20
CA ILE A 205 -2.98 15.30 8.42
C ILE A 205 -2.20 15.28 7.11
N ILE A 206 -2.35 14.25 6.28
CA ILE A 206 -1.63 14.13 5.01
C ILE A 206 -2.06 15.21 4.00
N GLN A 207 -3.34 15.61 4.00
CA GLN A 207 -3.84 16.68 3.14
C GLN A 207 -3.39 18.07 3.59
N GLU A 208 -3.28 18.33 4.90
CA GLU A 208 -3.13 19.68 5.44
C GLU A 208 -1.73 19.99 5.98
N HIS A 209 -1.04 19.00 6.55
CA HIS A 209 0.20 19.25 7.29
C HIS A 209 1.28 19.83 6.35
N PRO A 210 1.99 20.91 6.74
CA PRO A 210 2.96 21.57 5.88
C PRO A 210 4.12 20.66 5.49
N ALA A 211 4.52 19.75 6.38
CA ALA A 211 5.58 18.77 6.12
C ALA A 211 5.11 17.52 5.35
N SER A 212 3.82 17.38 5.01
CA SER A 212 3.36 16.26 4.20
C SER A 212 3.98 16.34 2.79
N PRO A 213 4.64 15.26 2.31
CA PRO A 213 5.18 15.25 0.95
C PRO A 213 4.08 15.04 -0.10
N PHE A 214 2.93 14.48 0.31
CA PHE A 214 1.88 14.03 -0.62
C PHE A 214 0.88 15.12 -1.00
N ASN A 215 0.89 16.29 -0.35
CA ASN A 215 0.01 17.42 -0.68
C ASN A 215 0.69 18.51 -1.53
N LYS A 216 1.87 18.22 -2.11
CA LYS A 216 2.68 19.22 -2.85
C LYS A 216 2.63 19.05 -4.36
N ARG A 217 2.81 17.83 -4.84
CA ARG A 217 3.04 17.53 -6.26
C ARG A 217 2.43 16.17 -6.60
N SER A 218 2.04 16.00 -7.85
CA SER A 218 1.52 14.71 -8.33
C SER A 218 2.62 13.64 -8.32
N LEU A 219 2.28 12.49 -7.76
CA LEU A 219 3.12 11.33 -7.62
C LEU A 219 2.28 10.08 -7.91
N LEU A 220 2.71 9.34 -8.92
CA LEU A 220 2.21 8.02 -9.26
C LEU A 220 3.35 7.02 -9.14
N ALA A 221 3.12 5.91 -8.46
CA ALA A 221 4.11 4.85 -8.28
C ALA A 221 3.43 3.48 -8.42
N ILE A 222 3.99 2.58 -9.23
CA ILE A 222 3.45 1.23 -9.40
C ILE A 222 4.57 0.22 -9.55
N ARG A 223 4.45 -0.95 -8.91
CA ARG A 223 5.35 -2.07 -9.21
C ARG A 223 4.84 -2.83 -10.42
N LYS A 224 5.75 -3.54 -11.09
CA LYS A 224 5.44 -4.54 -12.11
C LYS A 224 6.35 -5.75 -11.84
N ALA A 225 6.09 -6.87 -12.52
CA ALA A 225 6.89 -8.07 -12.35
C ALA A 225 8.38 -7.84 -12.72
N ASP A 226 8.65 -6.91 -13.63
CA ASP A 226 9.98 -6.56 -14.13
C ASP A 226 10.65 -5.41 -13.35
N GLY A 227 9.95 -4.76 -12.41
CA GLY A 227 10.50 -3.69 -11.58
C GLY A 227 9.43 -2.70 -11.09
N HIS A 228 9.64 -1.40 -11.30
CA HIS A 228 8.67 -0.37 -10.90
C HIS A 228 8.79 0.92 -11.70
N ARG A 229 7.72 1.72 -11.67
CA ARG A 229 7.60 2.98 -12.40
C ARG A 229 7.14 4.07 -11.45
N ILE A 230 7.71 5.26 -11.60
CA ILE A 230 7.33 6.46 -10.87
C ILE A 230 7.09 7.58 -11.88
N LEU A 231 5.91 8.18 -11.87
CA LEU A 231 5.56 9.30 -12.71
C LEU A 231 5.31 10.53 -11.85
N THR A 232 6.00 11.61 -12.17
CA THR A 232 5.77 12.96 -11.64
C THR A 232 5.54 13.92 -12.81
N ARG A 233 5.19 15.17 -12.52
CA ARG A 233 5.12 16.22 -13.54
C ARG A 233 6.47 16.52 -14.19
N GLN A 234 7.58 16.04 -13.64
CA GLN A 234 8.93 16.26 -14.15
C GLN A 234 9.43 15.11 -15.04
N ALA A 235 9.15 13.86 -14.67
CA ALA A 235 9.67 12.71 -15.39
C ALA A 235 8.87 11.43 -15.11
N LEU A 236 8.92 10.51 -16.08
CA LEU A 236 8.68 9.09 -15.88
C LEU A 236 10.02 8.42 -15.58
N THR A 237 10.14 7.85 -14.39
CA THR A 237 11.29 7.02 -14.00
C THR A 237 10.88 5.55 -14.01
N THR A 238 11.62 4.73 -14.74
CA THR A 238 11.38 3.28 -14.84
C THR A 238 12.61 2.52 -14.36
N TRP A 239 12.41 1.60 -13.42
CA TRP A 239 13.38 0.59 -13.04
C TRP A 239 12.93 -0.75 -13.60
N THR A 240 13.75 -1.34 -14.46
CA THR A 240 13.53 -2.68 -15.03
C THR A 240 14.84 -3.46 -14.99
N GLU A 241 14.83 -4.68 -14.46
CA GLU A 241 16.02 -5.56 -14.39
C GLU A 241 17.27 -4.87 -13.81
N GLY A 242 17.09 -4.07 -12.75
CA GLY A 242 18.19 -3.33 -12.10
C GLY A 242 18.69 -2.09 -12.85
N LYS A 243 18.09 -1.73 -13.99
CA LYS A 243 18.44 -0.53 -14.76
C LYS A 243 17.41 0.57 -14.56
N LYS A 244 17.89 1.76 -14.22
CA LYS A 244 17.07 2.98 -14.10
C LYS A 244 17.10 3.75 -15.42
N THR A 245 15.93 4.12 -15.93
CA THR A 245 15.75 5.05 -17.05
C THR A 245 14.87 6.21 -16.60
N ILE A 246 15.20 7.43 -17.07
CA ILE A 246 14.45 8.64 -16.75
C ILE A 246 14.07 9.29 -18.08
N GLN A 247 12.76 9.48 -18.29
CA GLN A 247 12.21 10.18 -19.44
C GLN A 247 11.54 11.47 -18.96
N PRO A 248 12.03 12.65 -19.38
CA PRO A 248 11.41 13.92 -19.01
C PRO A 248 9.97 14.02 -19.50
N VAL A 249 9.11 14.64 -18.68
CA VAL A 249 7.75 15.03 -19.06
C VAL A 249 7.80 16.49 -19.49
N THR A 250 7.41 16.75 -20.74
CA THR A 250 7.54 18.07 -21.38
C THR A 250 6.19 18.77 -21.62
N SER A 251 5.08 18.05 -21.47
CA SER A 251 3.72 18.60 -21.61
C SER A 251 2.70 17.80 -20.79
N ASP A 252 1.53 18.41 -20.56
CA ASP A 252 0.41 17.73 -19.90
C ASP A 252 -0.16 16.58 -20.73
N ASP A 253 -0.16 16.69 -22.05
CA ASP A 253 -0.58 15.59 -22.94
C ASP A 253 0.34 14.38 -22.82
N GLN A 254 1.66 14.62 -22.72
CA GLN A 254 2.63 13.55 -22.51
C GLN A 254 2.48 12.92 -21.12
N TYR A 255 2.21 13.74 -20.09
CA TYR A 255 1.90 13.24 -18.75
C TYR A 255 0.67 12.33 -18.75
N ALA A 256 -0.41 12.76 -19.41
CA ALA A 256 -1.64 11.98 -19.53
C ALA A 256 -1.42 10.67 -20.29
N ALA A 257 -0.65 10.70 -21.38
CA ALA A 257 -0.26 9.51 -22.13
C ALA A 257 0.55 8.54 -21.26
N PHE A 258 1.57 9.01 -20.54
CA PHE A 258 2.34 8.17 -19.63
C PHE A 258 1.51 7.58 -18.48
N LYS A 259 0.56 8.37 -17.94
CA LYS A 259 -0.38 7.85 -16.93
C LYS A 259 -1.20 6.70 -17.52
N HIS A 260 -1.78 6.88 -18.71
CA HIS A 260 -2.61 5.86 -19.37
C HIS A 260 -1.83 4.59 -19.76
N ASP A 261 -0.64 4.74 -20.33
CA ASP A 261 0.12 3.62 -20.90
C ASP A 261 0.81 2.76 -19.84
N PHE A 262 1.10 3.33 -18.66
CA PHE A 262 1.99 2.69 -17.69
C PHE A 262 1.40 2.43 -16.30
N PHE A 263 0.27 3.06 -15.94
CA PHE A 263 -0.36 2.96 -14.62
C PHE A 263 -1.82 2.50 -14.73
#